data_AF-A0A7S1HKQ0-F1
#
_entry.id   AF-A0A7S1HKQ0-F1
#
_cell.length_a   1.000
_cell.length_b   1.000
_cell.length_c   1.000
_cell.angle_alpha   90.00
_cell.angle_beta   90.00
_cell.angle_gamma   90.00
#
_symmetry.space_group_name_H-M   'P 1'
#
loop_
_entity.id
_entity.type
_entity.pdbx_description
1 polymer ?
#
loop_
_entity_poly.entity_id
_entity_poly.type
_entity_poly.pdbx_seq_one_letter_code
_entity_poly.pdbx_strand_id
1 'polypeptide(L)'
;GSLQPGSLAYCLEHLHEAGVRPNEIASVLRRGFISPVLTAHPTEVQRKSILDAERAVAALLEARDRARHAGSERELRETEALLRARITQLWQTRMLRYSKLTVADEIENALSYYQSTFLRQIPKLYAELEEHLPGE
;
A
#
# COMPACT_ATOMS: atom_id res chain seq x y z
N GLY A 1 21.16 10.29 -2.83
CA GLY A 1 19.75 10.71 -2.92
C GLY A 1 19.39 11.38 -1.61
N SER A 2 18.61 12.46 -1.61
CA SER A 2 18.25 13.14 -0.36
C SER A 2 17.41 12.21 0.52
N LEU A 3 17.76 12.12 1.81
CA LEU A 3 16.98 11.39 2.79
C LEU A 3 15.64 12.11 2.99
N GLN A 4 14.54 11.36 2.95
CA GLN A 4 13.19 11.92 3.05
C GLN A 4 12.80 12.08 4.53
N PRO A 5 12.35 13.26 4.98
CA PRO A 5 11.81 13.44 6.32
C PRO A 5 10.71 12.41 6.61
N GLY A 6 10.85 11.70 7.74
CA GLY A 6 9.94 10.62 8.15
C GLY A 6 10.32 9.23 7.66
N SER A 7 11.39 9.06 6.87
CA SER A 7 11.96 7.74 6.58
C SER A 7 12.78 7.21 7.76
N LEU A 8 12.94 5.88 7.83
CA LEU A 8 13.76 5.25 8.87
C LEU A 8 15.23 5.71 8.77
N ALA A 9 15.79 5.74 7.57
CA ALA A 9 17.15 6.21 7.33
C ALA A 9 17.37 7.68 7.79
N TYR A 10 16.40 8.58 7.54
CA TYR A 10 16.46 9.96 8.03
C TYR A 10 16.46 10.02 9.56
N CYS A 11 15.60 9.25 10.22
CA CYS A 11 15.52 9.21 11.68
C CYS A 11 16.81 8.65 12.32
N LEU A 12 17.42 7.62 11.72
CA LEU A 12 18.67 7.04 12.23
C LEU A 12 19.85 7.98 12.05
N GLU A 13 19.95 8.69 10.92
CA GLU A 13 20.95 9.73 10.71
C GLU A 13 20.79 10.86 11.74
N HIS A 14 19.56 11.31 11.97
CA HIS A 14 19.29 12.36 12.96
C HIS A 14 19.65 11.96 14.39
N LEU A 15 19.40 10.69 14.77
CA LEU A 15 19.83 10.15 16.06
C LEU A 15 21.35 10.03 16.17
N HIS A 16 22.02 9.68 15.06
CA HIS A 16 23.47 9.62 14.99
C HIS A 16 24.09 11.02 15.17
N GLU A 17 23.57 12.04 14.49
CA GLU A 17 23.99 13.45 14.65
C GLU A 17 23.79 13.96 16.09
N ALA A 18 22.74 13.48 16.77
CA ALA A 18 22.48 13.78 18.17
C ALA A 18 23.37 12.98 19.16
N GLY A 19 24.26 12.11 18.66
CA GLY A 19 25.18 11.32 19.46
C GLY A 19 24.59 10.07 20.11
N VAL A 20 23.40 9.62 19.67
CA VAL A 20 22.76 8.40 20.19
C VAL A 20 23.42 7.17 19.56
N ARG A 21 23.90 6.24 20.38
CA ARG A 21 24.59 5.05 19.87
C ARG A 21 23.60 3.97 19.41
N PRO A 22 23.96 3.13 18.42
CA PRO A 22 23.12 2.03 17.94
C PRO A 22 22.58 1.11 19.05
N ASN A 23 23.41 0.77 20.04
CA ASN A 23 23.01 -0.10 21.16
C ASN A 23 21.93 0.52 22.05
N GLU A 24 21.88 1.85 22.16
CA GLU A 24 20.85 2.56 22.92
C GLU A 24 19.51 2.50 22.18
N ILE A 25 19.54 2.68 20.87
CA ILE A 25 18.38 2.55 19.98
C ILE A 25 17.83 1.12 20.05
N ALA A 26 18.70 0.10 19.89
CA ALA A 26 18.32 -1.31 19.97
C ALA A 26 17.70 -1.67 21.33
N SER A 27 18.23 -1.12 22.43
CA SER A 27 17.69 -1.33 23.78
C SER A 27 16.27 -0.82 23.95
N VAL A 28 15.97 0.36 23.38
CA VAL A 28 14.62 0.93 23.39
C VAL A 28 13.68 0.09 22.52
N LEU A 29 14.11 -0.26 21.31
CA LEU A 29 13.30 -1.04 20.36
C LEU A 29 12.95 -2.44 20.90
N ARG A 30 13.87 -3.11 21.62
CA ARG A 30 13.58 -4.40 22.30
C ARG A 30 12.42 -4.33 23.30
N ARG A 31 12.16 -3.14 23.86
CA ARG A 31 11.06 -2.89 24.81
C ARG A 31 9.89 -2.16 24.17
N GLY A 32 10.05 -1.69 22.94
CA GLY A 32 9.04 -0.96 22.19
C GLY A 32 8.00 -1.92 21.64
N PHE A 33 6.73 -1.59 21.86
CA PHE A 33 5.62 -2.32 21.27
C PHE A 33 4.69 -1.34 20.58
N ILE A 34 4.53 -1.51 19.27
CA ILE A 34 3.61 -0.72 18.45
C ILE A 34 2.50 -1.65 17.98
N SER A 35 1.26 -1.36 18.39
CA SER A 35 0.07 -2.10 17.97
C SER A 35 -0.87 -1.15 17.23
N PRO A 36 -0.83 -1.13 15.88
CA PRO A 36 -1.77 -0.35 15.10
C PRO A 36 -3.18 -0.92 15.28
N VAL A 37 -4.12 -0.07 15.69
CA VAL A 37 -5.55 -0.42 15.73
C VAL A 37 -6.20 0.08 14.46
N LEU A 38 -6.61 -0.85 13.60
CA LEU A 38 -7.37 -0.51 12.40
C LEU A 38 -8.81 -0.19 12.80
N THR A 39 -9.22 1.04 12.51
CA THR A 39 -10.61 1.46 12.67
C THR A 39 -11.27 1.52 11.30
N ALA A 40 -12.54 1.13 11.22
CA ALA A 40 -13.31 1.39 10.01
C ALA A 40 -13.33 2.89 9.72
N HIS A 41 -13.01 3.29 8.48
CA HIS A 41 -13.16 4.68 8.09
C HIS A 41 -14.68 4.97 7.97
N PRO A 42 -15.23 5.98 8.67
CA PRO A 42 -16.68 6.21 8.74
C PRO A 42 -17.38 6.55 7.41
N THR A 43 -16.62 6.71 6.33
CA THR A 43 -17.13 7.08 5.00
C THR A 43 -16.68 6.13 3.89
N GLU A 44 -15.76 5.21 4.15
CA GLU A 44 -15.13 4.41 3.11
C GLU A 44 -15.79 3.03 2.99
N VAL A 45 -17.07 3.09 2.62
CA VAL A 45 -17.89 1.95 2.19
C VAL A 45 -17.67 1.68 0.69
N GLN A 46 -16.47 1.91 0.17
CA GLN A 46 -16.19 1.54 -1.21
C GLN A 46 -16.22 0.02 -1.32
N ARG A 47 -17.07 -0.49 -2.21
CA ARG A 47 -17.15 -1.92 -2.48
C ARG A 47 -15.78 -2.42 -2.91
N LYS A 48 -15.33 -3.57 -2.38
CA LYS A 48 -14.12 -4.27 -2.85
C LYS A 48 -14.06 -4.37 -4.37
N SER A 49 -15.20 -4.61 -5.02
CA SER A 49 -15.31 -4.64 -6.49
C SER A 49 -14.95 -3.32 -7.20
N ILE A 50 -15.16 -2.17 -6.55
CA ILE A 50 -14.76 -0.84 -7.05
C ILE A 50 -13.25 -0.67 -6.88
N LEU A 51 -12.73 -0.93 -5.68
CA LEU A 51 -11.28 -0.87 -5.42
C LEU A 51 -10.48 -1.80 -6.34
N ASP A 52 -10.96 -3.02 -6.56
CA ASP A 52 -10.32 -3.98 -7.47
C ASP A 52 -10.37 -3.50 -8.93
N ALA A 53 -11.47 -2.85 -9.34
CA ALA A 53 -11.58 -2.26 -10.67
C ALA A 53 -10.65 -1.04 -10.84
N GLU A 54 -10.53 -0.17 -9.84
CA GLU A 54 -9.61 0.96 -9.82
C GLU A 54 -8.15 0.51 -9.91
N ARG A 55 -7.75 -0.49 -9.10
CA ARG A 55 -6.41 -1.09 -9.16
C ARG A 55 -6.13 -1.71 -10.54
N ALA A 56 -7.11 -2.38 -11.13
CA ALA A 56 -6.98 -2.91 -12.49
C ALA A 56 -6.82 -1.80 -13.53
N VAL A 57 -7.55 -0.69 -13.40
CA VAL A 57 -7.39 0.49 -14.29
C VAL A 57 -5.99 1.08 -14.16
N ALA A 58 -5.46 1.26 -12.95
CA ALA A 58 -4.11 1.76 -12.74
C ALA A 58 -3.05 0.88 -13.44
N ALA A 59 -3.12 -0.44 -13.26
CA ALA A 59 -2.21 -1.38 -13.92
C ALA A 59 -2.34 -1.37 -15.46
N LEU A 60 -3.57 -1.21 -15.98
CA LEU A 60 -3.82 -1.11 -17.43
C LEU A 60 -3.30 0.20 -18.03
N LEU A 61 -3.33 1.30 -17.28
CA LEU A 61 -2.74 2.57 -17.71
C LEU A 61 -1.21 2.44 -17.84
N GLU A 62 -0.54 1.83 -16.87
CA GLU A 62 0.89 1.54 -16.96
C GLU A 62 1.22 0.61 -18.14
N ALA A 63 0.42 -0.44 -18.35
CA ALA A 63 0.60 -1.36 -19.47
C ALA A 63 0.43 -0.65 -20.83
N ARG A 64 -0.56 0.25 -20.93
CA ARG A 64 -0.79 1.06 -22.13
C ARG A 64 0.41 1.94 -22.42
N ASP A 65 0.96 2.62 -21.41
CA ASP A 65 2.13 3.47 -21.59
C ASP A 65 3.32 2.66 -22.07
N ARG A 66 3.59 1.48 -21.49
CA ARG A 66 4.64 0.57 -21.99
C ARG A 66 4.41 0.17 -23.45
N ALA A 67 3.20 -0.23 -23.83
CA ALA A 67 2.87 -0.61 -25.20
C ALA A 67 3.02 0.56 -26.20
N ARG A 68 2.72 1.80 -25.78
CA ARG A 68 2.96 3.01 -26.59
C ARG A 68 4.45 3.21 -26.85
N HIS A 69 5.28 3.06 -25.81
CA HIS A 69 6.72 3.22 -25.93
C HIS A 69 7.35 2.11 -26.79
N ALA A 70 6.82 0.89 -26.72
CA ALA A 70 7.25 -0.24 -27.53
C ALA A 70 6.74 -0.19 -28.99
N GLY A 71 5.82 0.72 -29.33
CA GLY A 71 5.21 0.80 -30.67
C GLY A 71 4.30 -0.39 -31.01
N SER A 72 3.85 -1.16 -30.02
CA SER A 72 3.04 -2.36 -30.24
C SER A 72 1.56 -1.99 -30.38
N GLU A 73 1.09 -1.79 -31.62
CA GLU A 73 -0.32 -1.47 -31.86
C GLU A 73 -1.29 -2.56 -31.40
N ARG A 74 -0.87 -3.83 -31.46
CA ARG A 74 -1.70 -4.96 -31.02
C ARG A 74 -1.94 -4.89 -29.51
N GLU A 75 -0.87 -4.75 -28.72
CA GLU A 75 -0.97 -4.64 -27.26
C GLU A 75 -1.74 -3.38 -26.84
N LEU A 76 -1.60 -2.28 -27.59
CA LEU A 76 -2.39 -1.08 -27.37
C LEU A 76 -3.89 -1.34 -27.53
N ARG A 77 -4.30 -1.98 -28.63
CA ARG A 77 -5.71 -2.31 -28.87
C ARG A 77 -6.27 -3.25 -27.80
N GLU A 78 -5.51 -4.28 -27.41
CA GLU A 78 -5.90 -5.23 -26.37
C GLU A 78 -6.05 -4.53 -25.01
N THR A 79 -5.08 -3.69 -24.63
CA THR A 79 -5.11 -2.94 -23.37
C THR A 79 -6.25 -1.92 -23.34
N GLU A 80 -6.51 -1.22 -24.45
CA GLU A 80 -7.63 -0.28 -24.54
C GLU A 80 -8.99 -0.96 -24.46
N ALA A 81 -9.14 -2.17 -25.02
CA ALA A 81 -10.36 -2.97 -24.89
C ALA A 81 -10.61 -3.36 -23.42
N LEU A 82 -9.57 -3.82 -22.71
CA LEU A 82 -9.65 -4.14 -21.28
C LEU A 82 -9.97 -2.91 -20.43
N LEU A 83 -9.37 -1.76 -20.74
CA LEU A 83 -9.64 -0.50 -20.05
C LEU A 83 -11.11 -0.09 -20.20
N ARG A 84 -11.65 -0.15 -21.44
CA ARG A 84 -13.08 0.11 -21.70
C ARG A 84 -13.98 -0.85 -20.93
N ALA A 85 -13.62 -2.13 -20.86
CA ALA A 85 -14.39 -3.11 -20.09
C ALA A 85 -14.43 -2.76 -18.59
N ARG A 86 -13.31 -2.35 -17.99
CA ARG A 86 -13.25 -1.93 -16.58
C ARG A 86 -14.02 -0.64 -16.31
N ILE A 87 -13.90 0.35 -17.19
CA ILE A 87 -14.68 1.60 -17.09
C ILE A 87 -16.18 1.30 -17.22
N THR A 88 -16.57 0.41 -18.14
CA THR A 88 -17.97 0.00 -18.30
C THR A 88 -18.48 -0.74 -17.06
N GLN A 89 -17.67 -1.63 -16.48
CA GLN A 89 -17.99 -2.30 -15.22
C GLN A 89 -18.21 -1.29 -14.09
N LEU A 90 -17.35 -0.28 -13.96
CA LEU A 90 -17.52 0.79 -12.97
C LEU A 90 -18.81 1.58 -13.22
N TRP A 91 -19.10 1.94 -14.47
CA TRP A 91 -20.31 2.66 -14.85
C TRP A 91 -21.60 1.87 -14.55
N GLN A 92 -21.60 0.56 -14.81
CA GLN A 92 -22.74 -0.33 -14.56
C GLN A 92 -22.86 -0.75 -13.09
N THR A 93 -21.80 -0.57 -12.29
CA THR A 93 -21.81 -0.87 -10.87
C THR A 93 -22.22 0.37 -10.09
N ARG A 94 -23.38 0.31 -9.41
CA ARG A 94 -23.81 1.40 -8.54
C ARG A 94 -22.77 1.67 -7.46
N MET A 95 -22.16 2.87 -7.51
CA MET A 95 -21.02 3.24 -6.66
C MET A 95 -21.37 3.46 -5.19
N LEU A 96 -22.60 3.87 -4.89
CA LEU A 96 -23.07 4.15 -3.52
C LEU A 96 -23.95 3.00 -3.00
N ARG A 97 -23.56 2.40 -1.87
CA ARG A 97 -24.44 1.50 -1.10
C ARG A 97 -25.42 2.36 -0.30
N TYR A 98 -26.72 2.03 -0.37
CA TYR A 98 -27.76 2.58 0.51
C TYR A 98 -27.98 1.73 1.79
N SER A 99 -27.33 0.57 1.88
CA SER A 99 -27.43 -0.36 3.03
C SER A 99 -26.17 -0.27 3.89
N LYS A 100 -26.32 -0.16 5.22
CA LYS A 100 -25.22 -0.33 6.19
C LYS A 100 -24.47 -1.65 5.89
N LEU A 101 -23.14 -1.62 5.88
CA LEU A 101 -22.31 -2.83 5.83
C LEU A 101 -22.66 -3.72 7.04
N THR A 102 -22.60 -5.02 6.84
CA THR A 102 -22.63 -5.93 7.99
C THR A 102 -21.27 -5.90 8.67
N VAL A 103 -21.20 -6.21 9.97
CA VAL A 103 -19.93 -6.32 10.71
C VAL A 103 -18.96 -7.29 10.02
N ALA A 104 -19.47 -8.33 9.37
CA ALA A 104 -18.67 -9.28 8.60
C ALA A 104 -17.97 -8.63 7.39
N ASP A 105 -18.65 -7.75 6.66
CA ASP A 105 -18.06 -7.03 5.53
C ASP A 105 -16.94 -6.07 6.00
N GLU A 106 -17.10 -5.45 7.17
CA GLU A 106 -16.07 -4.59 7.77
C GLU A 106 -14.82 -5.37 8.16
N ILE A 107 -14.99 -6.57 8.73
CA ILE A 107 -13.88 -7.46 9.07
C ILE A 107 -13.15 -7.90 7.80
N GLU A 108 -13.86 -8.33 6.74
CA GLU A 108 -13.22 -8.71 5.48
C GLU A 108 -12.44 -7.54 4.84
N ASN A 109 -13.01 -6.33 4.89
CA ASN A 109 -12.32 -5.15 4.37
C ASN A 109 -11.05 -4.86 5.17
N ALA A 110 -11.12 -4.88 6.50
CA ALA A 110 -9.97 -4.69 7.38
C ALA A 110 -8.88 -5.75 7.14
N LEU A 111 -9.27 -7.03 6.99
CA LEU A 111 -8.37 -8.13 6.66
C LEU A 111 -7.69 -7.96 5.30
N SER A 112 -8.34 -7.32 4.34
CA SER A 112 -7.75 -7.07 3.02
C SER A 112 -6.50 -6.18 3.09
N TYR A 113 -6.46 -5.21 4.00
CA TYR A 113 -5.29 -4.34 4.21
C TYR A 113 -4.07 -5.10 4.75
N TYR A 114 -4.29 -6.16 5.53
CA TYR A 114 -3.19 -7.02 5.99
C TYR A 114 -2.48 -7.65 4.79
N GLN A 115 -3.23 -8.22 3.85
CA GLN A 115 -2.67 -8.90 2.68
C GLN A 115 -2.08 -7.92 1.65
N SER A 116 -2.73 -6.79 1.41
CA SER A 116 -2.26 -5.82 0.42
C SER A 116 -1.03 -5.04 0.88
N THR A 117 -0.93 -4.79 2.20
CA THR A 117 0.03 -3.83 2.75
C THR A 117 0.86 -4.43 3.89
N PHE A 118 0.26 -4.67 5.07
CA PHE A 118 1.03 -4.95 6.29
C PHE A 118 1.92 -6.19 6.17
N LEU A 119 1.40 -7.32 5.67
CA LEU A 119 2.16 -8.56 5.53
C LEU A 119 3.34 -8.43 4.54
N ARG A 120 3.31 -7.44 3.64
CA ARG A 120 4.40 -7.17 2.70
C ARG A 120 5.38 -6.11 3.21
N GLN A 121 4.90 -5.11 3.94
CA GLN A 121 5.72 -3.97 4.36
C GLN A 121 6.38 -4.17 5.74
N ILE A 122 5.72 -4.87 6.67
CA ILE A 122 6.31 -5.12 8.00
C ILE A 122 7.64 -5.87 7.88
N PRO A 123 7.76 -6.99 7.14
CA PRO A 123 9.06 -7.66 7.00
C PRO A 123 10.14 -6.78 6.38
N LYS A 124 9.78 -5.91 5.43
CA LYS A 124 10.71 -4.96 4.80
C LYS A 124 11.22 -3.93 5.80
N LEU A 125 10.33 -3.40 6.63
CA LEU A 125 10.69 -2.47 7.70
C LEU A 125 11.66 -3.12 8.69
N TYR A 126 11.41 -4.37 9.10
CA TYR A 126 12.32 -5.11 9.97
C TYR A 126 13.68 -5.34 9.31
N ALA A 127 13.70 -5.74 8.03
CA ALA A 127 14.95 -5.93 7.30
C ALA A 127 15.76 -4.62 7.19
N GLU A 128 15.10 -3.49 6.91
CA GLU A 128 15.75 -2.17 6.87
C GLU A 128 16.32 -1.79 8.25
N LEU A 129 15.60 -2.11 9.34
CA LEU A 129 16.08 -1.93 10.71
C LEU A 129 17.32 -2.78 11.00
N GLU A 130 17.32 -4.06 10.62
CA GLU A 130 18.45 -4.98 10.82
C GLU A 130 19.69 -4.57 10.01
N GLU A 131 19.51 -4.01 8.82
CA GLU A 131 20.61 -3.49 7.99
C GLU A 131 21.34 -2.31 8.66
N HIS A 132 20.59 -1.42 9.30
CA HIS A 132 21.15 -0.20 9.91
C HIS A 132 21.54 -0.38 11.38
N LEU A 133 20.94 -1.36 12.07
CA LEU A 133 21.24 -1.71 13.45
C LEU A 133 21.59 -3.21 13.49
N PRO A 134 22.77 -3.61 12.96
CA PRO A 134 23.25 -4.97 13.11
C PRO A 134 23.41 -5.24 14.61
N GLY A 135 22.42 -5.91 15.20
CA GLY A 135 22.43 -6.25 16.61
C GLY A 135 23.65 -7.10 16.94
N GLU A 136 24.17 -6.94 18.16
CA GLU A 136 24.92 -8.00 18.82
C GLU A 136 23.95 -9.08 19.34
#